data_AF-A0AAW2QM55-F1
#
_entry.id   AF-A0AAW2QM55-F1
#
_cell.length_a   1.000
_cell.length_b   1.000
_cell.length_c   1.000
_cell.angle_alpha   90.00
_cell.angle_beta   90.00
_cell.angle_gamma   90.00
#
_symmetry.space_group_name_H-M   'P 1'
#
loop_
_entity.id
_entity.type
_entity.pdbx_description
1 polymer ?
#
loop_
_entity_poly.entity_id
_entity_poly.type
_entity_poly.pdbx_seq_one_letter_code
_entity_poly.pdbx_strand_id
1 'polypeptide(L)'
;MPSTRLRLQVRDHHVVMDNGILRVTISKPDGIVTGFYTYAIYQHLEGWPGFNLDETRIVFKLRKDKFHYMAVADNRQRYMPLPDDRLPGRGQPLDYPEAVLLVNPLEPEFTGEVDDKYQYSGENKDVKVHGWICTDTPAVGFWQIMPSNEFRTGGPTKQDLTSHVGPTTLAMFVSAHYGGEDVVLKFEEGEAWKKVFGPIFMYLNSGTNGSNPLSLWEDAKEQVRISVTFMREQVESWPYSFPASEDFPTSAERGNVSGRLLVRDRCVSDEKMVGNGAYIGLAPPGEIGSWQTQGKGYQFWTRADEKGYFTINNIRTGDYNLYAWIPGFIGDYTLDELISITPGFFFVRNI
;
A
#
# COMPACT_ATOMS: atom_id res chain seq x y z
N MET A 1 4.76 4.02 31.93
CA MET A 1 4.43 2.63 31.56
C MET A 1 5.70 1.80 31.62
N PRO A 2 5.70 0.54 32.10
CA PRO A 2 6.86 -0.30 31.93
C PRO A 2 6.91 -0.69 30.45
N SER A 3 7.90 -0.18 29.73
CA SER A 3 8.29 -0.74 28.43
C SER A 3 8.46 -2.24 28.63
N THR A 4 7.54 -3.03 28.07
CA THR A 4 7.77 -4.46 27.92
C THR A 4 8.96 -4.60 27.00
N ARG A 5 10.05 -5.19 27.51
CA ARG A 5 11.24 -5.48 26.70
C ARG A 5 10.78 -6.18 25.42
N LEU A 6 11.35 -5.76 24.29
CA LEU A 6 11.11 -6.40 22.99
C LEU A 6 11.32 -7.91 23.13
N ARG A 7 10.27 -8.68 22.82
CA ARG A 7 10.31 -10.13 22.80
C ARG A 7 10.53 -10.57 21.37
N LEU A 8 11.54 -11.39 21.17
CA LEU A 8 11.82 -12.06 19.91
C LEU A 8 11.43 -13.52 20.04
N GLN A 9 10.53 -14.00 19.19
CA GLN A 9 10.17 -15.41 19.08
C GLN A 9 10.55 -15.89 17.70
N VAL A 10 11.45 -16.87 17.63
CA VAL A 10 11.85 -17.53 16.39
C VAL A 10 11.13 -18.88 16.32
N ARG A 11 10.36 -19.09 15.27
CA ARG A 11 9.68 -20.34 14.93
C ARG A 11 10.14 -20.77 13.53
N ASP A 12 9.82 -22.00 13.15
CA ASP A 12 10.30 -22.60 11.88
C ASP A 12 9.96 -21.77 10.64
N HIS A 13 8.77 -21.17 10.60
CA HIS A 13 8.28 -20.38 9.45
C HIS A 13 8.02 -18.90 9.77
N HIS A 14 8.26 -18.46 11.01
CA HIS A 14 7.93 -17.09 11.44
C HIS A 14 8.91 -16.55 12.47
N VAL A 15 9.23 -15.28 12.35
CA VAL A 15 9.92 -14.50 13.39
C VAL A 15 8.96 -13.40 13.87
N VAL A 16 8.65 -13.40 15.16
CA VAL A 16 7.74 -12.43 15.78
C VAL A 16 8.53 -11.51 16.70
N MET A 17 8.41 -10.21 16.46
CA MET A 17 8.97 -9.12 17.26
C MET A 17 7.82 -8.37 17.92
N ASP A 18 7.70 -8.44 19.25
CA ASP A 18 6.55 -7.91 20.00
C ASP A 18 7.01 -7.11 21.22
N ASN A 19 6.54 -5.86 21.35
CA ASN A 19 6.81 -5.01 22.52
C ASN A 19 5.54 -4.69 23.35
N GLY A 20 4.40 -5.32 23.04
CA GLY A 20 3.10 -5.09 23.68
C GLY A 20 2.26 -3.96 23.07
N ILE A 21 2.84 -3.15 22.17
CA ILE A 21 2.16 -2.07 21.42
C ILE A 21 2.10 -2.44 19.92
N LEU A 22 3.25 -2.88 19.43
CA LEU A 22 3.53 -3.25 18.04
C LEU A 22 4.03 -4.69 18.01
N ARG A 23 3.36 -5.51 17.19
CA ARG A 23 3.85 -6.82 16.79
C ARG A 23 4.20 -6.80 15.31
N VAL A 24 5.45 -7.02 14.96
CA VAL A 24 5.90 -7.24 13.59
C VAL A 24 6.22 -8.71 13.40
N THR A 25 5.66 -9.32 12.37
CA THR A 25 5.93 -10.71 12.02
C THR A 25 6.57 -10.77 10.65
N ILE A 26 7.70 -11.46 10.55
CA ILE A 26 8.32 -11.85 9.28
C ILE A 26 7.98 -13.32 9.04
N SER A 27 7.29 -13.62 7.95
CA SER A 27 6.87 -14.98 7.58
C SER A 27 7.68 -15.49 6.39
N LYS A 28 8.04 -16.77 6.44
CA LYS A 28 8.69 -17.52 5.38
C LYS A 28 7.92 -18.83 5.16
N PRO A 29 6.95 -18.89 4.23
CA PRO A 29 6.31 -20.15 3.88
C PRO A 29 7.34 -21.15 3.29
N ASP A 30 7.02 -22.44 3.32
CA ASP A 30 7.89 -23.53 2.86
C ASP A 30 8.38 -23.35 1.40
N GLY A 31 9.56 -23.90 1.07
CA GLY A 31 10.10 -23.93 -0.30
C GLY A 31 11.29 -23.00 -0.57
N ILE A 32 11.49 -22.66 -1.85
CA ILE A 32 12.58 -21.77 -2.32
C ILE A 32 12.26 -20.34 -1.87
N VAL A 33 13.22 -19.72 -1.20
CA VAL A 33 13.07 -18.37 -0.63
C VAL A 33 13.35 -17.33 -1.71
N THR A 34 12.32 -16.91 -2.42
CA THR A 34 12.38 -15.74 -3.31
C THR A 34 11.97 -14.46 -2.59
N GLY A 35 11.74 -14.51 -1.28
CA GLY A 35 11.34 -13.35 -0.50
C GLY A 35 10.84 -13.70 0.90
N PHE A 36 10.28 -12.70 1.57
CA PHE A 36 9.62 -12.87 2.85
C PHE A 36 8.44 -11.91 2.97
N TYR A 37 7.44 -12.31 3.76
CA TYR A 37 6.29 -11.47 4.04
C TYR A 37 6.48 -10.75 5.36
N THR A 38 5.96 -9.53 5.47
CA THR A 38 5.93 -8.80 6.74
C THR A 38 4.59 -8.13 6.94
N TYR A 39 4.11 -8.16 8.18
CA TYR A 39 2.91 -7.42 8.60
C TYR A 39 3.11 -6.90 10.01
N ALA A 40 2.30 -5.91 10.37
CA ALA A 40 2.33 -5.29 11.68
C ALA A 40 0.94 -5.23 12.29
N ILE A 41 0.84 -5.56 13.58
CA ILE A 41 -0.39 -5.39 14.36
C ILE A 41 -0.12 -4.30 15.39
N TYR A 42 -0.92 -3.24 15.32
CA TYR A 42 -0.89 -2.12 16.25
C TYR A 42 -2.07 -2.26 17.20
N GLN A 43 -1.84 -1.98 18.47
CA GLN A 43 -2.88 -1.99 19.49
C GLN A 43 -2.74 -0.78 20.42
N HIS A 44 -3.86 -0.08 20.63
CA HIS A 44 -4.05 0.93 21.66
C HIS A 44 -5.12 0.38 22.62
N LEU A 45 -4.77 0.21 23.90
CA LEU A 45 -5.64 -0.45 24.87
C LEU A 45 -6.51 0.58 25.61
N GLU A 46 -7.65 0.11 26.12
CA GLU A 46 -8.47 0.91 27.03
C GLU A 46 -7.64 1.39 28.24
N GLY A 47 -7.82 2.65 28.61
CA GLY A 47 -7.05 3.33 29.66
C GLY A 47 -5.66 3.84 29.25
N TRP A 48 -5.22 3.70 27.98
CA TRP A 48 -3.99 4.33 27.50
C TRP A 48 -4.17 5.82 27.17
N PRO A 49 -3.13 6.65 27.32
CA PRO A 49 -3.20 8.07 27.00
C PRO A 49 -3.39 8.29 25.51
N GLY A 50 -4.13 9.33 25.16
CA GLY A 50 -4.30 9.73 23.78
C GLY A 50 -2.97 10.05 23.08
N PHE A 51 -2.89 9.78 21.79
CA PHE A 51 -1.72 10.07 20.96
C PHE A 51 -2.10 10.21 19.48
N ASN A 52 -1.21 10.80 18.70
CA ASN A 52 -1.34 10.87 17.25
C ASN A 52 -0.33 9.92 16.58
N LEU A 53 -0.80 9.12 15.64
CA LEU A 53 0.05 8.32 14.75
C LEU A 53 0.13 9.03 13.39
N ASP A 54 1.09 9.95 13.28
CA ASP A 54 1.29 10.78 12.09
C ASP A 54 1.80 9.98 10.89
N GLU A 55 2.69 9.02 11.15
CA GLU A 55 3.25 8.12 10.15
C GLU A 55 3.48 6.73 10.73
N THR A 56 3.18 5.70 9.94
CA THR A 56 3.72 4.36 10.16
C THR A 56 4.01 3.65 8.84
N ARG A 57 5.16 2.98 8.81
CA ARG A 57 5.71 2.35 7.62
C ARG A 57 6.73 1.28 7.96
N ILE A 58 6.98 0.39 7.00
CA ILE A 58 8.14 -0.50 6.99
C ILE A 58 9.13 0.04 5.97
N VAL A 59 10.42 0.09 6.35
CA VAL A 59 11.46 0.68 5.51
C VAL A 59 12.64 -0.28 5.39
N PHE A 60 13.08 -0.50 4.15
CA PHE A 60 14.32 -1.19 3.85
C PHE A 60 15.31 -0.20 3.22
N LYS A 61 16.47 -0.05 3.87
CA LYS A 61 17.59 0.71 3.33
C LYS A 61 18.63 -0.27 2.81
N LEU A 62 18.77 -0.33 1.49
CA LEU A 62 19.67 -1.25 0.82
C LEU A 62 21.09 -0.66 0.77
N ARG A 63 22.03 -1.50 0.33
CA ARG A 63 23.43 -1.12 0.15
C ARG A 63 23.57 -0.10 -0.98
N LYS A 64 23.96 1.12 -0.61
CA LYS A 64 24.18 2.23 -1.56
C LYS A 64 25.30 1.98 -2.58
N ASP A 65 26.19 1.02 -2.30
CA ASP A 65 27.28 0.61 -3.20
C ASP A 65 26.88 -0.49 -4.18
N LYS A 66 25.63 -0.96 -4.11
CA LYS A 66 25.11 -2.09 -4.91
C LYS A 66 23.88 -1.70 -5.72
N PHE A 67 22.92 -1.04 -5.09
CA PHE A 67 21.62 -0.74 -5.69
C PHE A 67 21.59 0.70 -6.19
N HIS A 68 21.68 0.88 -7.51
CA HIS A 68 21.77 2.20 -8.15
C HIS A 68 20.61 2.51 -9.10
N TYR A 69 19.84 1.51 -9.51
CA TYR A 69 18.72 1.69 -10.43
C TYR A 69 17.40 1.49 -9.68
N MET A 70 16.48 2.45 -9.79
CA MET A 70 15.19 2.43 -9.11
C MET A 70 14.07 2.31 -10.13
N ALA A 71 13.03 1.54 -9.79
CA ALA A 71 11.79 1.48 -10.55
C ALA A 71 10.59 1.64 -9.62
N VAL A 72 9.72 2.61 -9.94
CA VAL A 72 8.49 2.90 -9.18
C VAL A 72 7.23 2.88 -10.06
N ALA A 73 7.38 2.94 -11.38
CA ALA A 73 6.35 2.71 -12.39
C ALA A 73 6.99 2.39 -13.74
N ASP A 74 6.23 1.88 -14.71
CA ASP A 74 6.74 1.58 -16.07
C ASP A 74 7.37 2.81 -16.75
N ASN A 75 6.83 3.99 -16.50
CA ASN A 75 7.33 5.27 -17.03
C ASN A 75 8.22 6.04 -16.04
N ARG A 76 8.56 5.47 -14.88
CA ARG A 76 9.38 6.11 -13.84
C ARG A 76 10.41 5.12 -13.30
N GLN A 77 11.48 4.97 -14.06
CA GLN A 77 12.63 4.13 -13.74
C GLN A 77 13.90 4.83 -14.18
N ARG A 78 14.95 4.80 -13.36
CA ARG A 78 16.20 5.48 -13.66
C ARG A 78 17.34 5.02 -12.76
N TYR A 79 18.56 5.28 -13.20
CA TYR A 79 19.67 5.40 -12.28
C TYR A 79 19.43 6.59 -11.35
N MET A 80 19.78 6.40 -10.09
CA MET A 80 19.57 7.36 -9.03
C MET A 80 20.92 7.90 -8.53
N PRO A 81 20.98 9.19 -8.14
CA PRO A 81 22.15 9.73 -7.48
C PRO A 81 22.43 9.00 -6.16
N LEU A 82 23.67 9.09 -5.69
CA LEU A 82 24.02 8.55 -4.37
C LEU A 82 23.47 9.46 -3.27
N PRO A 83 23.17 8.91 -2.08
CA PRO A 83 22.77 9.74 -0.94
C PRO A 83 23.87 10.76 -0.55
N ASP A 84 25.14 10.47 -0.87
CA ASP A 84 26.26 11.37 -0.59
C ASP A 84 26.28 12.58 -1.53
N ASP A 85 25.64 12.50 -2.70
CA ASP A 85 25.55 13.64 -3.63
C ASP A 85 24.61 14.73 -3.13
N ARG A 86 23.80 14.43 -2.12
CA ARG A 86 22.97 15.41 -1.41
C ARG A 86 23.73 16.17 -0.32
N LEU A 87 24.96 15.76 0.04
CA LEU A 87 25.73 16.37 1.13
C LEU A 87 26.37 17.70 0.71
N PRO A 88 26.68 18.60 1.68
CA PRO A 88 27.36 19.86 1.39
C PRO A 88 28.62 19.68 0.54
N GLY A 89 28.77 20.53 -0.47
CA GLY A 89 29.87 20.46 -1.45
C GLY A 89 29.57 19.61 -2.69
N ARG A 90 28.52 18.78 -2.65
CA ARG A 90 27.98 18.03 -3.79
C ARG A 90 26.54 18.42 -4.11
N GLY A 91 25.75 18.68 -3.07
CA GLY A 91 24.37 19.12 -3.15
C GLY A 91 24.15 20.46 -2.46
N GLN A 92 23.09 21.15 -2.89
CA GLN A 92 22.58 22.37 -2.27
C GLN A 92 21.10 22.17 -1.95
N PRO A 93 20.73 22.05 -0.67
CA PRO A 93 19.33 22.13 -0.26
C PRO A 93 18.70 23.43 -0.77
N LEU A 94 17.49 23.33 -1.32
CA LEU A 94 16.69 24.45 -1.78
C LEU A 94 15.78 24.95 -0.64
N ASP A 95 14.74 25.71 -0.96
CA ASP A 95 13.81 26.27 0.03
C ASP A 95 13.14 25.22 0.92
N TYR A 96 12.95 23.99 0.40
CA TYR A 96 12.46 22.85 1.16
C TYR A 96 13.60 21.84 1.38
N PRO A 97 13.77 21.30 2.61
CA PRO A 97 14.89 20.42 2.94
C PRO A 97 14.87 19.09 2.16
N GLU A 98 13.71 18.68 1.66
CA GLU A 98 13.56 17.50 0.81
C GLU A 98 14.16 17.69 -0.59
N ALA A 99 14.10 18.91 -1.13
CA ALA A 99 14.56 19.24 -2.47
C ALA A 99 16.03 19.68 -2.46
N VAL A 100 16.90 18.90 -3.11
CA VAL A 100 18.35 19.16 -3.16
C VAL A 100 18.80 19.24 -4.61
N LEU A 101 19.35 20.40 -5.00
CA LEU A 101 20.03 20.57 -6.28
C LEU A 101 21.37 19.83 -6.24
N LEU A 102 21.62 18.97 -7.24
CA LEU A 102 22.88 18.25 -7.40
C LEU A 102 23.87 19.13 -8.15
N VAL A 103 24.84 19.69 -7.43
CA VAL A 103 25.81 20.67 -7.96
C VAL A 103 27.07 19.97 -8.49
N ASN A 104 27.55 18.96 -7.77
CA ASN A 104 28.75 18.19 -8.10
C ASN A 104 28.59 16.71 -7.70
N PRO A 105 27.62 16.00 -8.31
CA PRO A 105 27.39 14.57 -8.03
C PRO A 105 28.56 13.70 -8.50
N LEU A 106 28.64 12.46 -8.00
CA LEU A 106 29.68 11.51 -8.42
C LEU A 106 29.55 11.18 -9.90
N GLU A 107 28.33 10.91 -10.37
CA GLU A 107 27.98 10.71 -11.76
C GLU A 107 27.61 12.06 -12.39
N PRO A 108 28.41 12.61 -13.33
CA PRO A 108 28.21 13.96 -13.85
C PRO A 108 26.86 14.17 -14.57
N GLU A 109 26.22 13.11 -15.05
CA GLU A 109 24.91 13.16 -15.72
C GLU A 109 23.79 13.69 -14.83
N PHE A 110 23.91 13.57 -13.50
CA PHE A 110 22.93 14.12 -12.55
C PHE A 110 23.14 15.61 -12.23
N THR A 111 24.18 16.24 -12.79
CA THR A 111 24.49 17.65 -12.49
C THR A 111 23.35 18.57 -12.95
N GLY A 112 22.90 19.44 -12.05
CA GLY A 112 21.81 20.39 -12.30
C GLY A 112 20.41 19.81 -12.08
N GLU A 113 20.29 18.52 -11.79
CA GLU A 113 19.01 17.94 -11.38
C GLU A 113 18.66 18.30 -9.93
N VAL A 114 17.37 18.34 -9.63
CA VAL A 114 16.87 18.44 -8.26
C VAL A 114 16.34 17.08 -7.83
N ASP A 115 16.90 16.52 -6.77
CA ASP A 115 16.42 15.28 -6.16
C ASP A 115 15.48 15.58 -5.00
N ASP A 116 14.28 14.99 -5.05
CA ASP A 116 13.23 15.12 -4.04
C ASP A 116 12.44 13.81 -3.96
N LYS A 117 12.30 13.27 -2.74
CA LYS A 117 11.56 12.03 -2.47
C LYS A 117 10.11 12.07 -2.98
N TYR A 118 9.48 13.24 -3.04
CA TYR A 118 8.09 13.40 -3.50
C TYR A 118 7.94 13.21 -5.03
N GLN A 119 9.02 13.29 -5.81
CA GLN A 119 8.98 12.95 -7.25
C GLN A 119 8.64 11.47 -7.49
N TYR A 120 8.87 10.65 -6.47
CA TYR A 120 8.70 9.20 -6.50
C TYR A 120 7.47 8.75 -5.70
N SER A 121 6.55 9.67 -5.38
CA SER A 121 5.26 9.28 -4.80
C SER A 121 4.35 8.62 -5.85
N GLY A 122 3.31 7.93 -5.40
CA GLY A 122 2.27 7.40 -6.27
C GLY A 122 0.94 7.27 -5.54
N GLU A 123 -0.15 7.29 -6.29
CA GLU A 123 -1.48 7.01 -5.75
C GLU A 123 -1.55 5.57 -5.24
N ASN A 124 -2.21 5.36 -4.10
CA ASN A 124 -2.29 4.05 -3.46
C ASN A 124 -2.80 2.96 -4.40
N LYS A 125 -3.74 3.27 -5.30
CA LYS A 125 -4.27 2.34 -6.30
C LYS A 125 -3.20 1.82 -7.28
N ASP A 126 -2.17 2.60 -7.58
CA ASP A 126 -1.15 2.29 -8.60
C ASP A 126 0.15 1.74 -7.99
N VAL A 127 0.41 2.03 -6.71
CA VAL A 127 1.59 1.53 -5.98
C VAL A 127 1.39 0.05 -5.60
N LYS A 128 1.63 -0.84 -6.57
CA LYS A 128 1.57 -2.30 -6.37
C LYS A 128 2.93 -2.94 -6.16
N VAL A 129 3.93 -2.45 -6.90
CA VAL A 129 5.32 -2.89 -6.79
C VAL A 129 6.26 -1.73 -7.08
N HIS A 130 7.33 -1.63 -6.31
CA HIS A 130 8.44 -0.72 -6.55
C HIS A 130 9.69 -1.22 -5.83
N GLY A 131 10.86 -0.75 -6.24
CA GLY A 131 12.10 -1.28 -5.69
C GLY A 131 13.35 -0.81 -6.39
N TRP A 132 14.39 -1.61 -6.24
CA TRP A 132 15.74 -1.31 -6.69
C TRP A 132 16.39 -2.51 -7.37
N ILE A 133 17.26 -2.22 -8.33
CA ILE A 133 18.09 -3.18 -9.04
C ILE A 133 19.56 -2.91 -8.72
N CYS A 134 20.25 -3.97 -8.33
CA CYS A 134 21.69 -4.10 -8.33
C CYS A 134 22.10 -4.68 -9.68
N THR A 135 22.85 -3.92 -10.47
CA THR A 135 23.25 -4.29 -11.84
C THR A 135 24.58 -5.05 -11.91
N ASP A 136 25.22 -5.31 -10.76
CA ASP A 136 26.34 -6.24 -10.67
C ASP A 136 25.95 -7.61 -11.25
N THR A 137 26.92 -8.43 -11.67
CA THR A 137 26.62 -9.76 -12.22
C THR A 137 26.77 -10.85 -11.14
N PRO A 138 25.74 -11.67 -10.88
CA PRO A 138 24.39 -11.63 -11.46
C PRO A 138 23.56 -10.46 -10.90
N ALA A 139 22.70 -9.89 -11.75
CA ALA A 139 21.83 -8.79 -11.34
C ALA A 139 20.83 -9.25 -10.29
N VAL A 140 20.51 -8.40 -9.33
CA VAL A 140 19.58 -8.71 -8.23
C VAL A 140 18.55 -7.59 -8.09
N GLY A 141 17.28 -7.95 -8.02
CA GLY A 141 16.18 -7.05 -7.73
C GLY A 141 15.72 -7.20 -6.29
N PHE A 142 15.36 -6.08 -5.66
CA PHE A 142 14.69 -6.04 -4.37
C PHE A 142 13.41 -5.22 -4.51
N TRP A 143 12.27 -5.86 -4.30
CA TRP A 143 10.96 -5.32 -4.61
C TRP A 143 10.05 -5.37 -3.38
N GLN A 144 9.36 -4.28 -3.14
CA GLN A 144 8.22 -4.28 -2.23
C GLN A 144 6.95 -4.47 -3.05
N ILE A 145 6.21 -5.53 -2.75
CA ILE A 145 4.93 -5.86 -3.35
C ILE A 145 3.82 -5.65 -2.31
N MET A 146 2.79 -4.90 -2.69
CA MET A 146 1.63 -4.62 -1.88
C MET A 146 0.36 -5.15 -2.57
N PRO A 147 -0.10 -6.35 -2.18
CA PRO A 147 -1.21 -7.01 -2.86
C PRO A 147 -2.57 -6.35 -2.59
N SER A 148 -2.71 -5.67 -1.45
CA SER A 148 -3.94 -5.02 -1.02
C SER A 148 -3.67 -3.63 -0.44
N ASN A 149 -4.62 -2.73 -0.63
CA ASN A 149 -4.65 -1.41 0.00
C ASN A 149 -5.59 -1.36 1.21
N GLU A 150 -6.17 -2.49 1.65
CA GLU A 150 -7.29 -2.49 2.61
C GLU A 150 -7.00 -1.78 3.93
N PHE A 151 -5.73 -1.77 4.32
CA PHE A 151 -5.25 -1.21 5.56
C PHE A 151 -4.68 0.21 5.43
N ARG A 152 -4.55 0.77 4.20
CA ARG A 152 -4.00 2.10 3.97
C ARG A 152 -5.03 3.19 4.27
N THR A 153 -4.52 4.38 4.52
CA THR A 153 -5.34 5.58 4.77
C THR A 153 -5.79 6.21 3.45
N GLY A 154 -6.93 6.91 3.46
CA GLY A 154 -7.34 7.87 2.43
C GLY A 154 -7.70 7.31 1.06
N GLY A 155 -8.09 6.04 0.99
CA GLY A 155 -8.64 5.44 -0.22
C GLY A 155 -7.65 5.34 -1.40
N PRO A 156 -8.17 5.13 -2.63
CA PRO A 156 -7.36 4.77 -3.79
C PRO A 156 -6.48 5.91 -4.32
N THR A 157 -6.90 7.17 -4.19
CA THR A 157 -6.24 8.34 -4.78
C THR A 157 -5.25 9.01 -3.84
N LYS A 158 -5.23 8.67 -2.54
CA LYS A 158 -4.20 9.20 -1.63
C LYS A 158 -2.82 8.81 -2.14
N GLN A 159 -1.93 9.80 -2.18
CA GLN A 159 -0.55 9.61 -2.58
C GLN A 159 0.34 9.34 -1.38
N ASP A 160 1.32 8.49 -1.58
CA ASP A 160 2.34 8.16 -0.59
C ASP A 160 3.69 7.92 -1.25
N LEU A 161 4.75 7.99 -0.45
CA LEU A 161 6.11 7.71 -0.87
C LEU A 161 6.29 6.24 -1.27
N THR A 162 7.18 5.98 -2.22
CA THR A 162 7.52 4.62 -2.68
C THR A 162 8.98 4.28 -2.39
N SER A 163 9.86 4.25 -3.39
CA SER A 163 11.30 4.19 -3.25
C SER A 163 11.91 5.58 -3.50
N HIS A 164 13.05 5.89 -2.90
CA HIS A 164 13.76 7.16 -3.13
C HIS A 164 15.27 7.04 -2.85
N VAL A 165 16.02 8.10 -3.19
CA VAL A 165 17.48 8.25 -3.00
C VAL A 165 18.02 7.63 -1.70
N GLY A 166 19.23 7.07 -1.77
CA GLY A 166 19.83 6.32 -0.66
C GLY A 166 19.21 4.94 -0.52
N PRO A 167 19.38 4.09 -1.54
CA PRO A 167 18.41 3.09 -2.02
C PRO A 167 17.44 2.61 -0.94
N THR A 168 16.37 3.38 -0.76
CA THR A 168 15.36 3.17 0.28
C THR A 168 14.07 2.72 -0.39
N THR A 169 13.41 1.73 0.21
CA THR A 169 12.08 1.23 -0.18
C THR A 169 11.13 1.37 1.01
N LEU A 170 9.96 2.00 0.82
CA LEU A 170 9.01 2.30 1.89
C LEU A 170 7.63 1.67 1.64
N ALA A 171 7.12 0.97 2.65
CA ALA A 171 5.74 0.52 2.72
C ALA A 171 4.96 1.48 3.61
N MET A 172 4.37 2.50 2.99
CA MET A 172 3.59 3.51 3.70
C MET A 172 2.20 2.96 4.05
N PHE A 173 1.88 2.89 5.34
CA PHE A 173 0.57 2.45 5.82
C PHE A 173 -0.32 3.62 6.26
N VAL A 174 0.28 4.56 7.00
CA VAL A 174 -0.32 5.81 7.44
C VAL A 174 0.70 6.92 7.18
N SER A 175 0.26 8.05 6.64
CA SER A 175 1.08 9.26 6.59
C SER A 175 0.24 10.52 6.43
N ALA A 176 0.78 11.63 6.94
CA ALA A 176 0.27 12.98 6.71
C ALA A 176 0.51 13.51 5.27
N HIS A 177 1.25 12.79 4.41
CA HIS A 177 1.57 13.27 3.07
C HIS A 177 0.30 13.53 2.24
N TYR A 178 0.22 14.70 1.60
CA TYR A 178 -0.89 15.12 0.74
C TYR A 178 -2.27 15.18 1.40
N GLY A 179 -2.36 15.04 2.72
CA GLY A 179 -3.61 15.17 3.49
C GLY A 179 -3.46 15.93 4.81
N GLY A 180 -2.23 16.24 5.23
CA GLY A 180 -1.95 16.99 6.44
C GLY A 180 -2.49 16.30 7.70
N GLU A 181 -3.00 17.11 8.62
CA GLU A 181 -3.53 16.65 9.91
C GLU A 181 -4.81 15.82 9.78
N ASP A 182 -5.56 15.96 8.67
CA ASP A 182 -6.86 15.32 8.49
C ASP A 182 -6.77 13.81 8.25
N VAL A 183 -5.59 13.32 7.84
CA VAL A 183 -5.33 11.89 7.58
C VAL A 183 -4.48 11.23 8.68
N VAL A 184 -4.15 11.98 9.74
CA VAL A 184 -3.44 11.47 10.91
C VAL A 184 -4.40 10.64 11.76
N LEU A 185 -3.95 9.50 12.29
CA LEU A 185 -4.77 8.74 13.24
C LEU A 185 -4.64 9.36 14.62
N LYS A 186 -5.70 10.02 15.09
CA LYS A 186 -5.77 10.66 16.40
C LYS A 186 -6.52 9.77 17.36
N PHE A 187 -5.92 9.39 18.48
CA PHE A 187 -6.54 8.54 19.49
C PHE A 187 -6.81 9.33 20.76
N GLU A 188 -8.05 9.25 21.24
CA GLU A 188 -8.42 9.86 22.52
C GLU A 188 -7.92 9.01 23.70
N GLU A 189 -7.87 9.63 24.89
CA GLU A 189 -7.57 8.90 26.12
C GLU A 189 -8.58 7.77 26.33
N GLY A 190 -8.05 6.56 26.48
CA GLY A 190 -8.83 5.34 26.67
C GLY A 190 -9.47 4.75 25.42
N GLU A 191 -9.27 5.32 24.23
CA GLU A 191 -9.87 4.80 22.99
C GLU A 191 -9.27 3.44 22.58
N ALA A 192 -9.95 2.32 22.83
CA ALA A 192 -9.47 1.02 22.37
C ALA A 192 -9.43 0.92 20.84
N TRP A 193 -8.28 0.53 20.28
CA TRP A 193 -8.10 0.35 18.85
C TRP A 193 -7.11 -0.78 18.53
N LYS A 194 -7.37 -1.51 17.46
CA LYS A 194 -6.46 -2.55 16.96
C LYS A 194 -6.54 -2.65 15.45
N LYS A 195 -5.39 -2.71 14.79
CA LYS A 195 -5.33 -2.80 13.31
C LYS A 195 -4.14 -3.60 12.84
N VAL A 196 -4.38 -4.40 11.81
CA VAL A 196 -3.36 -5.11 11.02
C VAL A 196 -3.03 -4.31 9.77
N PHE A 197 -1.73 -4.08 9.54
CA PHE A 197 -1.15 -3.52 8.32
C PHE A 197 -0.35 -4.58 7.58
N GLY A 198 -0.60 -4.75 6.28
CA GLY A 198 -0.08 -5.86 5.48
C GLY A 198 -0.95 -7.13 5.58
N PRO A 199 -0.40 -8.32 5.24
CA PRO A 199 0.98 -8.55 4.84
C PRO A 199 1.39 -7.91 3.51
N ILE A 200 2.62 -7.40 3.48
CA ILE A 200 3.33 -7.01 2.26
C ILE A 200 4.43 -8.03 1.98
N PHE A 201 4.82 -8.15 0.71
CA PHE A 201 5.83 -9.12 0.28
C PHE A 201 7.11 -8.41 -0.16
N MET A 202 8.22 -8.75 0.47
CA MET A 202 9.57 -8.33 0.04
C MET A 202 10.10 -9.41 -0.88
N TYR A 203 10.04 -9.15 -2.18
CA TYR A 203 10.40 -10.07 -3.24
C TYR A 203 11.82 -9.82 -3.75
N LEU A 204 12.57 -10.89 -3.96
CA LEU A 204 13.92 -10.89 -4.49
C LEU A 204 13.99 -11.83 -5.68
N ASN A 205 14.53 -11.30 -6.78
CA ASN A 205 14.82 -12.06 -7.98
C ASN A 205 16.25 -11.78 -8.46
N SER A 206 16.78 -12.66 -9.31
CA SER A 206 18.13 -12.52 -9.85
C SER A 206 18.19 -12.91 -11.31
N GLY A 207 18.97 -12.18 -12.10
CA GLY A 207 19.20 -12.46 -13.51
C GLY A 207 20.25 -13.54 -13.72
N THR A 208 20.25 -14.17 -14.90
CA THR A 208 21.36 -15.00 -15.36
C THR A 208 22.47 -14.13 -15.93
N ASN A 209 23.71 -14.64 -15.99
CA ASN A 209 24.83 -13.89 -16.57
C ASN A 209 24.53 -13.46 -18.01
N GLY A 210 24.69 -12.17 -18.30
CA GLY A 210 24.41 -11.58 -19.61
C GLY A 210 22.93 -11.25 -19.88
N SER A 211 22.02 -11.53 -18.95
CA SER A 211 20.64 -11.04 -19.03
C SER A 211 20.56 -9.53 -18.82
N ASN A 212 19.56 -8.88 -19.43
CA ASN A 212 19.28 -7.47 -19.19
C ASN A 212 18.76 -7.29 -17.75
N PRO A 213 19.46 -6.55 -16.86
CA PRO A 213 19.01 -6.37 -15.47
C PRO A 213 17.59 -5.80 -15.35
N LEU A 214 17.13 -5.03 -16.34
CA LEU A 214 15.81 -4.43 -16.34
C LEU A 214 14.67 -5.46 -16.51
N SER A 215 14.95 -6.69 -16.95
CA SER A 215 13.91 -7.74 -17.00
C SER A 215 13.44 -8.17 -15.61
N LEU A 216 14.20 -7.85 -14.55
CA LEU A 216 13.82 -8.11 -13.16
C LEU A 216 12.58 -7.33 -12.74
N TRP A 217 12.31 -6.18 -13.36
CA TRP A 217 11.09 -5.41 -13.14
C TRP A 217 9.84 -6.14 -13.67
N GLU A 218 9.94 -6.71 -14.88
CA GLU A 218 8.83 -7.45 -15.49
C GLU A 218 8.47 -8.69 -14.69
N ASP A 219 9.47 -9.41 -14.19
CA ASP A 219 9.29 -10.56 -13.31
C ASP A 219 8.65 -10.15 -11.97
N ALA A 220 9.05 -9.02 -11.38
CA ALA A 220 8.42 -8.49 -10.17
C ALA A 220 6.93 -8.11 -10.39
N LYS A 221 6.59 -7.56 -11.56
CA LYS A 221 5.19 -7.30 -11.94
C LYS A 221 4.38 -8.58 -12.13
N GLU A 222 4.99 -9.63 -12.71
CA GLU A 222 4.32 -10.93 -12.80
C GLU A 222 4.02 -11.49 -11.40
N GLN A 223 4.95 -11.28 -10.45
CA GLN A 223 4.71 -11.71 -9.07
C GLN A 223 3.56 -10.94 -8.38
N VAL A 224 3.32 -9.68 -8.75
CA VAL A 224 2.08 -8.96 -8.38
C VAL A 224 0.86 -9.65 -8.98
N ARG A 225 0.90 -10.00 -10.27
CA ARG A 225 -0.23 -10.67 -10.95
C ARG A 225 -0.54 -12.01 -10.29
N ILE A 226 0.47 -12.78 -9.90
CA ILE A 226 0.30 -14.03 -9.14
C ILE A 226 -0.38 -13.76 -7.79
N SER A 227 0.09 -12.75 -7.05
CA SER A 227 -0.44 -12.39 -5.73
C SER A 227 -1.89 -11.85 -5.76
N VAL A 228 -2.33 -11.27 -6.89
CA VAL A 228 -3.63 -10.57 -7.02
C VAL A 228 -4.65 -11.34 -7.88
N THR A 229 -4.24 -12.04 -8.94
CA THR A 229 -5.13 -12.49 -10.04
C THR A 229 -5.49 -13.98 -9.96
N PHE A 230 -4.62 -14.86 -9.47
CA PHE A 230 -4.89 -16.31 -9.41
C PHE A 230 -5.74 -16.72 -8.21
N MET A 231 -6.83 -15.99 -7.96
CA MET A 231 -7.80 -16.20 -6.87
C MET A 231 -8.62 -17.51 -6.98
N ARG A 232 -8.31 -18.44 -7.92
CA ARG A 232 -9.15 -19.63 -8.12
C ARG A 232 -8.49 -20.98 -7.80
N GLU A 233 -7.16 -21.11 -7.78
CA GLU A 233 -6.53 -22.45 -7.69
C GLU A 233 -5.22 -22.54 -6.89
N GLN A 234 -4.67 -21.45 -6.34
CA GLN A 234 -3.41 -21.51 -5.56
C GLN A 234 -3.58 -21.05 -4.11
N VAL A 235 -2.92 -21.78 -3.20
CA VAL A 235 -2.86 -21.60 -1.73
C VAL A 235 -2.20 -20.25 -1.33
N GLU A 236 -1.55 -19.56 -2.28
CA GLU A 236 -0.75 -18.34 -2.06
C GLU A 236 -1.37 -17.05 -2.62
N SER A 237 -2.70 -16.97 -2.75
CA SER A 237 -3.38 -15.73 -3.19
C SER A 237 -3.93 -14.92 -2.03
N TRP A 238 -4.12 -13.61 -2.23
CA TRP A 238 -4.69 -12.73 -1.21
C TRP A 238 -6.17 -13.03 -0.93
N PRO A 239 -6.62 -13.04 0.35
CA PRO A 239 -5.85 -12.88 1.58
C PRO A 239 -5.08 -14.15 1.93
N TYR A 240 -3.83 -13.99 2.34
CA TYR A 240 -2.95 -15.11 2.65
C TYR A 240 -3.46 -15.95 3.84
N SER A 241 -3.25 -17.27 3.79
CA SER A 241 -3.62 -18.22 4.85
C SER A 241 -2.53 -18.45 5.89
N PHE A 242 -1.28 -18.11 5.58
CA PHE A 242 -0.12 -18.31 6.47
C PHE A 242 0.05 -17.28 7.62
N PRO A 243 -0.56 -16.08 7.63
CA PRO A 243 -0.44 -15.17 8.77
C PRO A 243 -0.99 -15.84 10.04
N ALA A 244 -0.10 -16.13 10.99
CA ALA A 244 -0.44 -16.80 12.25
C ALA A 244 -1.05 -15.83 13.28
N SER A 245 -2.17 -15.17 12.95
CA SER A 245 -2.85 -14.23 13.85
C SER A 245 -4.36 -14.19 13.59
N GLU A 246 -5.16 -14.35 14.64
CA GLU A 246 -6.63 -14.23 14.61
C GLU A 246 -7.08 -12.81 14.18
N ASP A 247 -6.22 -11.81 14.38
CA ASP A 247 -6.47 -10.43 13.94
C ASP A 247 -6.48 -10.27 12.41
N PHE A 248 -6.02 -11.27 11.67
CA PHE A 248 -6.04 -11.30 10.21
C PHE A 248 -7.06 -12.36 9.74
N PRO A 249 -8.31 -11.95 9.40
CA PRO A 249 -9.33 -12.88 8.96
C PRO A 249 -8.91 -13.59 7.68
N THR A 250 -9.12 -14.91 7.66
CA THR A 250 -8.93 -15.76 6.49
C THR A 250 -9.92 -15.40 5.38
N SER A 251 -9.73 -15.95 4.18
CA SER A 251 -10.67 -15.75 3.07
C SER A 251 -12.10 -16.24 3.42
N ALA A 252 -12.23 -17.33 4.17
CA ALA A 252 -13.53 -17.88 4.58
C ALA A 252 -14.27 -16.99 5.60
N GLU A 253 -13.54 -16.17 6.35
CA GLU A 253 -14.08 -15.24 7.35
C GLU A 253 -14.40 -13.87 6.75
N ARG A 254 -14.29 -13.73 5.43
CA ARG A 254 -14.55 -12.50 4.68
C ARG A 254 -15.78 -12.66 3.79
N GLY A 255 -16.33 -11.55 3.34
CA GLY A 255 -17.49 -11.50 2.44
C GLY A 255 -17.19 -10.79 1.12
N ASN A 256 -18.19 -10.73 0.24
CA ASN A 256 -18.07 -10.13 -1.09
C ASN A 256 -19.32 -9.28 -1.41
N VAL A 257 -19.13 -8.24 -2.21
CA VAL A 257 -20.21 -7.38 -2.72
C VAL A 257 -20.08 -7.26 -4.23
N SER A 258 -21.17 -7.49 -4.94
CA SER A 258 -21.27 -7.26 -6.37
C SER A 258 -22.45 -6.35 -6.68
N GLY A 259 -22.41 -5.70 -7.83
CA GLY A 259 -23.50 -4.84 -8.25
C GLY A 259 -23.31 -4.25 -9.62
N ARG A 260 -24.19 -3.31 -9.96
CA ARG A 260 -24.09 -2.51 -11.17
C ARG A 260 -24.37 -1.06 -10.83
N LEU A 261 -23.45 -0.16 -11.17
CA LEU A 261 -23.63 1.27 -10.99
C LEU A 261 -24.21 1.92 -12.25
N LEU A 262 -25.32 2.63 -12.10
CA LEU A 262 -25.90 3.49 -13.13
C LEU A 262 -25.97 4.93 -12.62
N VAL A 263 -25.65 5.89 -13.48
CA VAL A 263 -25.63 7.32 -13.12
C VAL A 263 -26.67 8.08 -13.91
N ARG A 264 -27.37 8.97 -13.22
CA ARG A 264 -28.28 9.93 -13.85
C ARG A 264 -27.75 11.33 -13.65
N ASP A 265 -27.26 11.93 -14.73
CA ASP A 265 -26.86 13.33 -14.76
C ASP A 265 -27.91 14.14 -15.52
N ARG A 266 -28.75 14.85 -14.77
CA ARG A 266 -29.87 15.64 -15.32
C ARG A 266 -29.40 16.79 -16.22
N CYS A 267 -28.13 17.18 -16.17
CA CYS A 267 -27.57 18.18 -17.07
C CYS A 267 -27.21 17.61 -18.45
N VAL A 268 -27.07 16.28 -18.56
CA VAL A 268 -26.71 15.58 -19.81
C VAL A 268 -27.91 14.83 -20.38
N SER A 269 -28.59 14.02 -19.55
CA SER A 269 -29.73 13.20 -19.97
C SER A 269 -30.61 12.83 -18.78
N ASP A 270 -31.91 12.71 -19.03
CA ASP A 270 -32.84 12.14 -18.05
C ASP A 270 -32.74 10.62 -17.93
N GLU A 271 -32.08 9.95 -18.88
CA GLU A 271 -31.86 8.51 -18.87
C GLU A 271 -30.69 8.11 -17.94
N LYS A 272 -30.77 6.88 -17.41
CA LYS A 272 -29.67 6.30 -16.64
C LYS A 272 -28.55 5.87 -17.60
N MET A 273 -27.36 6.41 -17.37
CA MET A 273 -26.13 6.06 -18.06
C MET A 273 -25.36 4.99 -17.31
N VAL A 274 -24.52 4.26 -18.03
CA VAL A 274 -23.66 3.23 -17.43
C VAL A 274 -22.49 3.88 -16.69
N GLY A 275 -22.24 3.47 -15.44
CA GLY A 275 -21.10 3.93 -14.65
C GLY A 275 -19.77 3.30 -15.07
N ASN A 276 -19.42 3.37 -16.36
CA ASN A 276 -18.19 2.79 -16.90
C ASN A 276 -16.94 3.37 -16.21
N GLY A 277 -16.08 2.50 -15.69
CA GLY A 277 -14.81 2.91 -15.09
C GLY A 277 -14.95 3.65 -13.77
N ALA A 278 -16.16 3.68 -13.20
CA ALA A 278 -16.42 4.20 -11.86
C ALA A 278 -15.54 3.50 -10.84
N TYR A 279 -15.09 4.24 -9.84
CA TYR A 279 -14.53 3.67 -8.61
C TYR A 279 -15.68 3.43 -7.65
N ILE A 280 -15.76 2.22 -7.11
CA ILE A 280 -16.73 1.84 -6.08
C ILE A 280 -15.96 1.28 -4.91
N GLY A 281 -16.30 1.72 -3.71
CA GLY A 281 -15.64 1.23 -2.51
C GLY A 281 -16.54 1.14 -1.30
N LEU A 282 -16.10 0.33 -0.35
CA LEU A 282 -16.66 0.22 0.98
C LEU A 282 -15.67 0.84 1.96
N ALA A 283 -16.16 1.74 2.80
CA ALA A 283 -15.41 2.30 3.91
C ALA A 283 -16.32 2.35 5.15
N PRO A 284 -15.75 2.46 6.36
CA PRO A 284 -16.53 2.53 7.59
C PRO A 284 -17.54 3.68 7.51
N PRO A 285 -18.69 3.56 8.21
CA PRO A 285 -19.76 4.52 8.06
C PRO A 285 -19.35 5.94 8.44
N GLY A 286 -19.84 6.91 7.68
CA GLY A 286 -19.51 8.32 7.90
C GLY A 286 -20.14 9.23 6.85
N GLU A 287 -19.91 10.52 7.03
CA GLU A 287 -20.38 11.57 6.11
C GLU A 287 -19.88 11.34 4.68
N ILE A 288 -20.55 11.96 3.71
CA ILE A 288 -20.14 11.98 2.30
C ILE A 288 -18.67 12.46 2.22
N GLY A 289 -17.83 11.74 1.47
CA GLY A 289 -16.40 12.03 1.33
C GLY A 289 -15.49 11.57 2.46
N SER A 290 -16.02 11.09 3.60
CA SER A 290 -15.20 10.71 4.78
C SER A 290 -14.19 9.59 4.53
N TRP A 291 -14.40 8.77 3.49
CA TRP A 291 -13.43 7.76 3.07
C TRP A 291 -12.06 8.35 2.68
N GLN A 292 -12.00 9.62 2.26
CA GLN A 292 -10.75 10.28 1.85
C GLN A 292 -9.81 10.60 3.02
N THR A 293 -10.35 10.72 4.24
CA THR A 293 -9.59 10.99 5.46
C THR A 293 -9.51 9.79 6.40
N GLN A 294 -10.28 8.74 6.13
CA GLN A 294 -10.29 7.55 6.96
C GLN A 294 -8.98 6.74 6.88
N GLY A 295 -8.34 6.50 8.03
CA GLY A 295 -7.28 5.49 8.21
C GLY A 295 -7.37 4.60 9.47
N LYS A 296 -8.30 4.78 10.41
CA LYS A 296 -8.49 3.90 11.59
C LYS A 296 -9.12 2.55 11.23
N GLY A 297 -10.06 2.53 10.29
CA GLY A 297 -10.73 1.31 9.81
C GLY A 297 -10.11 0.74 8.53
N TYR A 298 -10.85 -0.11 7.83
CA TYR A 298 -10.45 -0.75 6.57
C TYR A 298 -11.29 -0.23 5.41
N GLN A 299 -10.72 -0.13 4.22
CA GLN A 299 -11.45 0.28 3.02
C GLN A 299 -11.18 -0.65 1.84
N PHE A 300 -12.18 -0.88 1.00
CA PHE A 300 -12.09 -1.84 -0.11
C PHE A 300 -12.59 -1.17 -1.38
N TRP A 301 -11.81 -1.22 -2.46
CA TRP A 301 -12.12 -0.47 -3.68
C TRP A 301 -11.94 -1.34 -4.92
N THR A 302 -12.79 -1.10 -5.92
CA THR A 302 -12.74 -1.74 -7.24
C THR A 302 -13.13 -0.74 -8.33
N ARG A 303 -13.00 -1.14 -9.59
CA ARG A 303 -13.53 -0.39 -10.73
C ARG A 303 -14.68 -1.14 -11.38
N ALA A 304 -15.72 -0.42 -11.76
CA ALA A 304 -16.77 -0.97 -12.61
C ALA A 304 -16.28 -1.22 -14.03
N ASP A 305 -16.78 -2.28 -14.66
CA ASP A 305 -16.53 -2.61 -16.04
C ASP A 305 -17.27 -1.68 -17.02
N GLU A 306 -17.10 -1.91 -18.32
CA GLU A 306 -17.74 -1.14 -19.40
C GLU A 306 -19.27 -1.15 -19.36
N LYS A 307 -19.85 -2.12 -18.64
CA LYS A 307 -21.30 -2.27 -18.46
C LYS A 307 -21.76 -1.77 -17.10
N GLY A 308 -20.86 -1.24 -16.27
CA GLY A 308 -21.12 -0.71 -14.93
C GLY A 308 -21.13 -1.77 -13.84
N TYR A 309 -20.84 -3.04 -14.15
CA TYR A 309 -20.79 -4.10 -13.14
C TYR A 309 -19.50 -4.03 -12.34
N PHE A 310 -19.60 -4.31 -11.04
CA PHE A 310 -18.45 -4.34 -10.16
C PHE A 310 -18.55 -5.51 -9.17
N THR A 311 -17.39 -5.93 -8.68
CA THR A 311 -17.26 -6.89 -7.58
C THR A 311 -16.11 -6.44 -6.68
N ILE A 312 -16.37 -6.42 -5.37
CA ILE A 312 -15.40 -6.21 -4.30
C ILE A 312 -15.33 -7.52 -3.52
N ASN A 313 -14.19 -8.19 -3.56
CA ASN A 313 -13.99 -9.47 -2.90
C ASN A 313 -13.21 -9.32 -1.58
N ASN A 314 -13.25 -10.36 -0.75
CA ASN A 314 -12.42 -10.52 0.45
C ASN A 314 -12.57 -9.35 1.46
N ILE A 315 -13.78 -8.82 1.58
CA ILE A 315 -14.12 -7.73 2.48
C ILE A 315 -14.16 -8.26 3.92
N ARG A 316 -13.49 -7.56 4.85
CA ARG A 316 -13.58 -7.89 6.28
C ARG A 316 -15.02 -7.74 6.77
N THR A 317 -15.42 -8.58 7.71
CA THR A 317 -16.73 -8.44 8.36
C THR A 317 -16.88 -7.07 9.03
N GLY A 318 -18.11 -6.56 9.04
CA GLY A 318 -18.43 -5.24 9.58
C GLY A 318 -19.50 -4.51 8.76
N ASP A 319 -19.88 -3.34 9.23
CA ASP A 319 -20.81 -2.45 8.55
C ASP A 319 -20.05 -1.38 7.77
N TYR A 320 -20.52 -1.08 6.56
CA TYR A 320 -19.86 -0.15 5.65
C TYR A 320 -20.89 0.75 4.94
N ASN A 321 -20.49 1.97 4.62
CA ASN A 321 -21.13 2.72 3.54
C ASN A 321 -20.47 2.38 2.21
N LEU A 322 -21.28 2.34 1.16
CA LEU A 322 -20.79 2.25 -0.21
C LEU A 322 -20.61 3.64 -0.79
N TYR A 323 -19.39 3.92 -1.24
CA TYR A 323 -19.01 5.14 -1.92
C TYR A 323 -18.75 4.86 -3.40
N ALA A 324 -19.05 5.81 -4.26
CA ALA A 324 -18.66 5.73 -5.65
C ALA A 324 -18.32 7.10 -6.23
N TRP A 325 -17.42 7.12 -7.21
CA TRP A 325 -17.16 8.31 -8.03
C TRP A 325 -16.78 7.88 -9.44
N ILE A 326 -17.08 8.72 -10.42
CA ILE A 326 -16.84 8.42 -11.83
C ILE A 326 -15.93 9.48 -12.42
N PRO A 327 -14.78 9.10 -13.03
CA PRO A 327 -13.98 10.04 -13.79
C PRO A 327 -14.84 10.79 -14.82
N GLY A 328 -14.76 12.12 -14.81
CA GLY A 328 -15.55 12.99 -15.70
C GLY A 328 -16.89 13.45 -15.12
N PHE A 329 -17.32 12.93 -13.97
CA PHE A 329 -18.47 13.43 -13.22
C PHE A 329 -18.01 14.16 -11.96
N ILE A 330 -18.69 15.27 -11.62
CA ILE A 330 -18.39 16.04 -10.41
C ILE A 330 -19.15 15.44 -9.24
N GLY A 331 -18.44 15.24 -8.13
CA GLY A 331 -19.01 14.79 -6.87
C GLY A 331 -18.77 13.31 -6.58
N ASP A 332 -19.06 12.95 -5.34
CA ASP A 332 -19.02 11.60 -4.82
C ASP A 332 -20.44 11.14 -4.45
N TYR A 333 -20.68 9.86 -4.69
CA TYR A 333 -21.90 9.17 -4.32
C TYR A 333 -21.67 8.40 -3.03
N THR A 334 -22.67 8.42 -2.15
CA THR A 334 -22.75 7.52 -1.00
C THR A 334 -24.12 6.83 -1.03
N LEU A 335 -24.16 5.52 -0.81
CA LEU A 335 -25.39 4.80 -0.58
C LEU A 335 -25.81 5.01 0.88
N ASP A 336 -27.03 5.52 1.08
CA ASP A 336 -27.60 5.80 2.41
C ASP A 336 -27.75 4.52 3.27
N GLU A 337 -27.94 3.37 2.62
CA GLU A 337 -28.08 2.08 3.29
C GLU A 337 -26.71 1.50 3.70
N LEU A 338 -26.61 1.07 4.95
CA LEU A 338 -25.45 0.35 5.45
C LEU A 338 -25.39 -1.06 4.84
N ILE A 339 -24.21 -1.44 4.40
CA ILE A 339 -23.92 -2.79 3.92
C ILE A 339 -23.22 -3.56 5.04
N SER A 340 -23.94 -4.49 5.65
CA SER A 340 -23.41 -5.43 6.63
C SER A 340 -22.75 -6.63 5.96
N ILE A 341 -21.45 -6.81 6.19
CA ILE A 341 -20.65 -7.92 5.65
C ILE A 341 -20.48 -8.99 6.73
N THR A 342 -20.89 -10.22 6.40
CA THR A 342 -20.68 -11.42 7.23
C THR A 342 -19.85 -12.49 6.49
N PRO A 343 -19.29 -13.50 7.18
CA PRO A 343 -18.50 -14.54 6.52
C PRO A 343 -19.29 -15.27 5.42
N GLY A 344 -18.71 -15.40 4.23
CA GLY A 344 -19.39 -16.04 3.08
C GLY A 344 -20.57 -15.26 2.50
N PHE A 345 -20.81 -14.03 2.96
CA PHE A 345 -21.88 -13.16 2.48
C PHE A 345 -21.66 -12.73 1.02
N PHE A 346 -22.74 -12.70 0.25
CA PHE A 346 -22.76 -12.22 -1.12
C PHE A 346 -23.96 -11.29 -1.32
N PHE A 347 -23.67 -10.00 -1.49
CA PHE A 347 -24.69 -8.98 -1.79
C PHE A 347 -24.68 -8.65 -3.28
N VAL A 348 -25.84 -8.60 -3.92
CA VAL A 348 -26.01 -8.14 -5.30
C VAL A 348 -27.04 -7.05 -5.37
N ARG A 349 -26.68 -5.87 -5.86
CA ARG A 349 -27.63 -4.77 -6.07
C ARG A 349 -27.29 -3.92 -7.27
N ASN A 350 -28.33 -3.50 -7.99
CA ASN A 350 -28.22 -2.40 -8.94
C ASN A 350 -28.34 -1.09 -8.17
N ILE A 351 -27.33 -0.24 -8.29
CA ILE A 351 -27.18 1.03 -7.61
C ILE A 351 -27.44 2.15 -8.62
#